data_AF-A0A0B6ZGG9-F1
#
_entry.id   AF-A0A0B6ZGG9-F1
#
_cell.length_a   1.000
_cell.length_b   1.000
_cell.length_c   1.000
_cell.angle_alpha   90.00
_cell.angle_beta   90.00
_cell.angle_gamma   90.00
#
_symmetry.space_group_name_H-M   'P 1'
#
loop_
_entity.id
_entity.type
_entity.pdbx_description
1 polymer ?
#
loop_
_entity_poly.entity_id
_entity_poly.type
_entity_poly.pdbx_seq_one_letter_code
_entity_poly.pdbx_strand_id
1 'polypeptide(L)'
;LGSPIAVFLSLQGVQNLGELFQLPTCSRVYNVFHPFDPVAYRLEPLIRANTASLKPVQIAHYKGRKRLHLELKDAVSRYGTDIKQKIIDSFKSTWNTINEFARAHRADNKSSSMENEVQSEVD
;
A
#
# COMPACT_ATOMS: atom_id res chain seq x y z
N LEU A 1 -30.46 17.49 -6.84
CA LEU A 1 -30.41 16.21 -6.10
C LEU A 1 -29.54 16.44 -4.88
N GLY A 2 -30.17 16.51 -3.72
CA GLY A 2 -29.56 16.63 -2.40
C GLY A 2 -30.38 15.84 -1.39
N SER A 3 -30.98 14.73 -1.87
CA SER A 3 -32.00 13.97 -1.16
C SER A 3 -31.35 13.12 -0.06
N PRO A 4 -31.99 12.98 1.11
CA PRO A 4 -31.56 12.07 2.17
C PRO A 4 -31.78 10.59 1.82
N ILE A 5 -31.51 10.20 0.56
CA ILE A 5 -31.76 8.85 0.04
C ILE A 5 -31.02 7.80 0.87
N ALA A 6 -29.80 8.11 1.30
CA ALA A 6 -29.02 7.24 2.18
C ALA A 6 -29.74 7.00 3.52
N VAL A 7 -30.35 8.04 4.11
CA VAL A 7 -31.13 7.91 5.36
C VAL A 7 -32.37 7.05 5.13
N PHE A 8 -33.11 7.30 4.06
CA PHE A 8 -34.32 6.53 3.76
C PHE A 8 -34.02 5.05 3.51
N LEU A 9 -32.94 4.73 2.78
CA LEU A 9 -32.52 3.34 2.57
C LEU A 9 -32.11 2.66 3.88
N SER A 10 -31.40 3.38 4.77
CA SER A 10 -31.07 2.85 6.10
C SER A 10 -32.30 2.63 6.97
N LEU A 11 -33.29 3.54 6.94
CA LEU A 11 -34.57 3.37 7.64
C LEU A 11 -35.39 2.20 7.11
N GLN A 12 -35.25 1.87 5.82
CA GLN A 12 -35.85 0.68 5.22
C GLN A 12 -35.09 -0.62 5.56
N GLY A 13 -34.02 -0.55 6.35
CA GLY A 13 -33.24 -1.71 6.76
C GLY A 13 -32.18 -2.15 5.75
N VAL A 14 -31.89 -1.35 4.72
CA VAL A 14 -30.81 -1.62 3.78
C VAL A 14 -29.48 -1.31 4.46
N GLN A 15 -28.80 -2.35 4.94
CA GLN A 15 -27.51 -2.22 5.62
C GLN A 15 -26.32 -2.25 4.67
N ASN A 16 -26.46 -2.92 3.52
CA ASN A 16 -25.42 -3.01 2.50
C ASN A 16 -26.05 -2.97 1.10
N LEU A 17 -25.48 -2.16 0.21
CA LEU A 17 -25.93 -2.04 -1.19
C LEU A 17 -25.36 -3.16 -2.09
N GLY A 18 -24.41 -3.95 -1.58
CA GLY A 18 -23.71 -4.98 -2.34
C GLY A 18 -22.59 -4.43 -3.21
N GLU A 19 -21.59 -5.26 -3.51
CA GLU A 19 -20.37 -4.85 -4.25
C GLU A 19 -20.64 -4.40 -5.69
N LEU A 20 -21.76 -4.84 -6.26
CA LEU A 20 -22.16 -4.54 -7.63
C LEU A 20 -23.05 -3.29 -7.75
N PHE A 21 -23.38 -2.62 -6.65
CA PHE A 21 -24.23 -1.43 -6.71
C PHE A 21 -23.55 -0.29 -7.45
N GLN A 22 -24.20 0.15 -8.53
CA GLN A 22 -23.79 1.31 -9.31
C GLN A 22 -25.01 2.14 -9.65
N LEU A 23 -24.84 3.46 -9.68
CA LEU A 23 -25.91 4.33 -10.15
C LEU A 23 -26.00 4.21 -11.69
N PRO A 24 -27.21 4.27 -12.27
CA PRO A 24 -27.41 4.05 -13.71
C PRO A 24 -26.54 4.95 -14.61
N THR A 25 -26.23 6.16 -14.15
CA THR A 25 -25.48 7.17 -14.89
C THR A 25 -24.10 7.48 -14.31
N CYS A 26 -23.69 6.80 -13.24
CA CYS A 26 -22.45 7.14 -12.53
C CYS A 26 -21.69 5.87 -12.11
N SER A 27 -20.56 5.63 -12.79
CA SER A 27 -19.68 4.48 -12.54
C SER A 27 -18.86 4.59 -11.26
N ARG A 28 -18.73 5.79 -10.67
CA ARG A 28 -17.92 6.03 -9.46
C ARG A 28 -18.66 6.96 -8.51
N VAL A 29 -19.08 6.43 -7.38
CA VAL A 29 -19.70 7.19 -6.30
C VAL A 29 -18.71 7.28 -5.14
N TYR A 30 -18.45 8.49 -4.67
CA TYR A 30 -17.58 8.73 -3.52
C TYR A 30 -18.41 9.35 -2.40
N ASN A 31 -18.32 8.77 -1.19
CA ASN A 31 -18.85 9.39 0.00
C ASN A 31 -17.76 10.26 0.64
N VAL A 32 -17.95 11.58 0.65
CA VAL A 32 -17.05 12.50 1.35
C VAL A 32 -17.47 12.55 2.81
N PHE A 33 -16.98 11.59 3.61
CA PHE A 33 -17.28 11.55 5.03
C PHE A 33 -16.46 12.61 5.79
N HIS A 34 -17.15 13.54 6.44
CA HIS A 34 -16.55 14.43 7.44
C HIS A 34 -17.17 14.14 8.82
N PRO A 35 -16.37 13.89 9.87
CA PRO A 35 -16.88 13.51 11.20
C PRO A 35 -17.88 14.48 11.84
N PHE A 36 -17.87 15.75 11.39
CA PHE A 36 -18.76 16.80 11.87
C PHE A 36 -19.73 17.31 10.80
N ASP A 37 -19.90 16.61 9.67
CA ASP A 37 -20.91 16.97 8.67
C ASP A 37 -22.23 16.25 8.98
N PRO A 38 -23.24 16.93 9.58
CA PRO A 38 -24.52 16.33 9.91
C PRO A 38 -25.33 15.96 8.67
N VAL A 39 -24.87 16.32 7.47
CA VAL A 39 -25.56 16.12 6.20
C VAL A 39 -24.78 15.22 5.23
N ALA A 40 -23.83 14.43 5.74
CA ALA A 40 -23.03 13.46 4.97
C ALA A 40 -23.86 12.37 4.24
N TYR A 41 -25.18 12.32 4.49
CA TYR A 41 -26.13 11.49 3.75
C TYR A 41 -26.61 12.12 2.42
N ARG A 42 -26.21 13.37 2.14
CA ARG A 42 -26.61 14.09 0.93
C ARG A 42 -25.74 13.69 -0.25
N LEU A 43 -26.36 13.08 -1.26
CA LEU A 43 -25.73 12.94 -2.57
C LEU A 43 -25.83 14.27 -3.31
N GLU A 44 -24.71 14.99 -3.43
CA GLU A 44 -24.65 16.22 -4.21
C GLU A 44 -24.52 15.92 -5.71
N PRO A 45 -25.13 16.72 -6.59
CA PRO A 45 -25.04 16.55 -8.03
C PRO A 45 -23.74 17.22 -8.52
N LEU A 46 -22.60 16.73 -8.05
CA LEU A 46 -21.27 17.13 -8.51
C LEU A 46 -20.83 16.33 -9.75
N ILE A 47 -21.79 15.70 -10.45
CA ILE A 47 -21.53 14.92 -11.66
C ILE A 47 -21.57 15.89 -12.84
N ARG A 48 -20.40 16.37 -13.25
CA ARG A 48 -20.25 17.00 -14.57
C ARG A 48 -19.53 16.03 -15.49
N ALA A 49 -20.05 15.83 -16.70
CA ALA A 49 -19.42 14.91 -17.66
C ALA A 49 -17.95 15.31 -17.96
N ASN A 50 -17.64 16.61 -17.91
CA ASN A 50 -16.29 17.12 -18.10
C ASN A 50 -15.33 16.88 -16.92
N THR A 51 -15.81 16.51 -15.73
CA THR A 51 -14.96 16.21 -14.58
C THR A 51 -14.50 14.76 -14.56
N ALA A 52 -15.05 13.89 -15.41
CA ALA A 52 -14.67 12.48 -15.50
C ALA A 52 -13.21 12.28 -15.94
N SER A 53 -12.65 13.21 -16.73
CA SER A 53 -11.25 13.19 -17.16
C SER A 53 -10.28 13.78 -16.12
N LEU A 54 -10.80 14.45 -15.08
CA LEU A 54 -9.96 15.10 -14.07
C LEU A 54 -9.41 14.05 -13.10
N LYS A 55 -8.11 14.17 -12.79
CA LYS A 55 -7.50 13.32 -11.77
C LYS A 55 -8.02 13.74 -10.38
N PRO A 56 -8.31 12.77 -9.49
CA PRO A 56 -8.69 13.08 -8.12
C PRO A 56 -7.55 13.82 -7.41
N VAL A 57 -7.90 14.87 -6.68
CA VAL A 57 -6.95 15.67 -5.89
C VAL A 57 -7.23 15.44 -4.41
N GLN A 58 -6.16 15.33 -3.62
CA GLN A 58 -6.30 15.19 -2.18
C GLN A 58 -6.72 16.53 -1.56
N ILE A 59 -7.88 16.54 -0.88
CA ILE A 59 -8.36 17.70 -0.14
C ILE A 59 -7.51 17.86 1.13
N ALA A 60 -7.09 19.11 1.41
CA ALA A 60 -6.32 19.43 2.60
C ALA A 60 -7.17 19.15 3.86
N HIS A 61 -6.58 18.46 4.83
CA HIS A 61 -7.25 18.21 6.09
C HIS A 61 -7.38 19.51 6.87
N TYR A 62 -8.50 19.72 7.58
CA TYR A 62 -8.76 20.96 8.33
C TYR A 62 -7.70 21.26 9.41
N LYS A 63 -7.02 20.22 9.92
CA LYS A 63 -5.89 20.35 10.86
C LYS A 63 -4.52 20.50 10.16
N GLY A 64 -4.48 20.67 8.85
CA GLY A 64 -3.26 20.81 8.05
C GLY A 64 -2.38 19.55 7.93
N ARG A 65 -2.60 18.52 8.75
CA ARG A 65 -1.78 17.30 8.79
C ARG A 65 -2.25 16.27 7.78
N LYS A 66 -1.32 15.72 6.99
CA LYS A 66 -1.57 14.56 6.11
C LYS A 66 -1.48 13.26 6.92
N ARG A 67 -2.21 12.22 6.50
CA ARG A 67 -2.07 10.87 7.09
C ARG A 67 -0.70 10.30 6.70
N LEU A 68 -0.05 9.55 7.59
CA LEU A 68 1.30 9.01 7.36
C LEU A 68 1.45 8.24 6.04
N HIS A 69 0.44 7.44 5.65
CA HIS A 69 0.49 6.72 4.38
C HIS A 69 0.45 7.64 3.15
N LEU A 70 -0.14 8.83 3.27
CA LEU A 70 -0.15 9.84 2.21
C LEU A 70 1.21 10.54 2.12
N GLU A 71 1.83 10.81 3.26
CA GLU A 71 3.20 11.33 3.31
C GLU A 71 4.22 10.32 2.75
N LEU A 72 4.06 9.04 3.10
CA LEU A 72 4.86 7.96 2.54
C LEU A 72 4.63 7.81 1.04
N LYS A 73 3.37 7.86 0.56
CA LYS A 73 3.05 7.82 -0.87
C LYS A 73 3.67 9.01 -1.61
N ASP A 74 3.59 10.21 -1.04
CA ASP A 74 4.20 11.42 -1.61
C ASP A 74 5.73 11.27 -1.67
N ALA A 75 6.35 10.75 -0.61
CA ALA A 75 7.78 10.47 -0.58
C ALA A 75 8.18 9.41 -1.61
N VAL A 76 7.46 8.29 -1.70
CA VAL A 76 7.72 7.23 -2.69
C VAL A 76 7.51 7.72 -4.12
N SER A 77 6.50 8.55 -4.37
CA SER A 77 6.25 9.10 -5.71
C SER A 77 7.32 10.12 -6.12
N ARG A 78 7.90 10.86 -5.17
CA ARG A 78 8.94 11.88 -5.44
C ARG A 78 10.34 11.28 -5.51
N TYR A 79 10.62 10.28 -4.67
CA TYR A 79 11.94 9.65 -4.53
C TYR A 79 11.98 8.21 -5.06
N GLY A 80 11.02 7.83 -5.92
CA GLY A 80 10.80 6.43 -6.31
C GLY A 80 11.93 5.77 -7.09
N THR A 81 12.73 6.54 -7.83
CA THR A 81 13.94 6.05 -8.51
C THR A 81 15.05 5.75 -7.50
N ASP A 82 15.23 6.66 -6.54
CA ASP A 82 16.35 6.63 -5.60
C ASP A 82 16.13 5.59 -4.51
N ILE A 83 14.88 5.41 -4.08
CA ILE A 83 14.48 4.37 -3.13
C ILE A 83 14.72 2.98 -3.73
N LYS A 84 14.35 2.76 -5.00
CA LYS A 84 14.59 1.47 -5.67
C LYS A 84 16.07 1.14 -5.71
N GLN A 85 16.91 2.11 -6.07
CA GLN A 85 18.35 1.92 -6.14
C GLN A 85 18.96 1.60 -4.77
N LYS A 86 18.65 2.41 -3.75
CA LYS A 86 19.13 2.20 -2.37
C LYS A 86 18.68 0.86 -1.79
N ILE A 87 17.44 0.43 -2.07
CA ILE A 87 16.93 -0.86 -1.62
C ILE A 87 17.69 -2.00 -2.31
N ILE A 88 17.86 -1.94 -3.63
CA ILE A 88 18.59 -2.97 -4.38
C ILE A 88 20.05 -3.07 -3.92
N ASP A 89 20.70 -1.93 -3.70
CA ASP A 89 22.10 -1.88 -3.27
C ASP A 89 22.25 -2.41 -1.84
N SER A 90 21.28 -2.12 -0.97
CA SER A 90 21.23 -2.67 0.40
C SER A 90 21.04 -4.19 0.39
N PHE A 91 20.11 -4.71 -0.43
CA PHE A 91 19.88 -6.16 -0.55
C PHE A 91 21.08 -6.88 -1.17
N LYS A 92 21.72 -6.31 -2.20
CA LYS A 92 22.94 -6.88 -2.79
C LYS A 92 24.08 -6.93 -1.78
N SER A 93 24.27 -5.86 -1.01
CA SER A 93 25.31 -5.80 0.02
C SER A 93 25.07 -6.86 1.10
N THR A 94 23.85 -6.95 1.64
CA THR A 94 23.51 -7.96 2.66
C THR A 94 23.63 -9.38 2.11
N TRP A 95 23.22 -9.62 0.86
CA TRP A 95 23.36 -10.93 0.22
C TRP A 95 24.83 -11.33 0.04
N ASN A 96 25.69 -10.37 -0.34
CA ASN A 96 27.12 -10.60 -0.46
C ASN A 96 27.74 -10.93 0.90
N THR A 97 27.39 -10.21 1.97
CA THR A 97 27.83 -10.51 3.33
C THR A 97 27.37 -11.89 3.80
N ILE A 98 26.12 -12.28 3.50
CA ILE A 98 25.61 -13.62 3.84
C ILE A 98 26.33 -14.71 3.04
N ASN A 99 26.59 -14.49 1.75
CA ASN A 99 27.32 -15.44 0.92
C ASN A 99 28.78 -15.58 1.36
N GLU A 100 29.42 -14.49 1.79
CA GLU A 100 30.77 -14.50 2.36
C GLU A 100 30.80 -15.23 3.71
N PHE A 101 29.84 -14.95 4.60
CA PHE A 101 29.68 -15.66 5.86
C PHE A 101 29.45 -17.16 5.67
N ALA A 102 28.60 -17.56 4.72
CA ALA A 102 28.35 -18.96 4.38
C ALA A 102 29.58 -19.64 3.74
N ARG A 103 30.39 -18.90 2.96
CA ARG A 103 31.65 -19.40 2.41
C ARG A 103 32.72 -19.58 3.49
N ALA A 104 32.83 -18.64 4.43
CA ALA A 104 33.74 -18.75 5.57
C ALA A 104 33.43 -19.99 6.42
N HIS A 105 32.15 -20.25 6.70
CA HIS A 105 31.73 -21.44 7.45
C HIS A 105 31.77 -22.76 6.65
N ARG A 106 31.83 -22.73 5.31
CA ARG A 106 32.11 -23.93 4.49
C ARG A 106 33.61 -24.27 4.42
N ALA A 107 34.48 -23.28 4.57
CA ALA A 107 35.94 -23.50 4.57
C ALA A 107 36.41 -24.16 5.88
N ASP A 108 35.86 -23.76 7.03
CA ASP A 108 36.15 -24.39 8.34
C ASP A 108 35.68 -25.84 8.45
N ASN A 109 34.63 -26.22 7.72
CA ASN A 109 34.16 -27.61 7.67
C ASN A 109 34.97 -28.49 6.71
N LYS A 110 35.81 -27.91 5.84
CA LYS A 110 36.67 -28.67 4.92
C LYS A 110 38.06 -28.95 5.50
N SER A 111 38.58 -28.08 6.36
CA SER A 111 39.81 -28.35 7.14
C SER A 111 39.60 -29.49 8.13
N SER A 112 38.48 -29.50 8.85
CA SER A 112 38.14 -30.57 9.81
C SER A 112 37.71 -31.90 9.17
N SER A 113 37.26 -31.90 7.91
CA SER A 113 36.89 -33.14 7.21
C SER A 113 38.08 -33.78 6.47
N MET A 114 39.08 -33.01 6.02
CA MET A 114 40.31 -33.56 5.42
C MET A 114 41.27 -34.18 6.45
N GLU A 115 41.24 -33.74 7.72
CA GLU A 115 42.05 -34.36 8.78
C GLU A 115 41.51 -35.74 9.22
N ASN A 116 40.19 -35.98 9.09
CA ASN A 116 39.58 -37.24 9.49
C ASN A 116 39.62 -38.33 8.40
N GLU A 117 39.70 -37.96 7.11
CA GLU A 117 39.74 -38.93 5.99
C GLU A 117 41.17 -39.50 5.77
N VAL A 118 42.22 -38.77 6.15
CA VAL A 118 43.61 -39.24 6.07
C VAL A 118 43.93 -40.27 7.17
N GLN A 119 43.22 -40.26 8.31
CA GLN A 119 43.45 -41.23 9.39
C GLN A 119 42.78 -42.59 9.15
N SER A 120 41.75 -42.67 8.28
CA SER A 120 41.05 -43.93 7.96
C SER A 120 41.66 -44.72 6.80
N GLU A 121 42.63 -44.16 6.05
CA GLU A 121 43.37 -44.89 5.00
C GLU A 121 44.69 -45.52 5.52
N VAL A 122 45.03 -45.35 6.80
CA VAL A 122 46.31 -45.82 7.39
C VAL A 122 46.12 -46.97 8.40
N ASP A 123 44.90 -47.48 8.59
CA ASP A 123 44.62 -48.69 9.38
C ASP A 123 44.23 -49.90 8.51
#